data_AF-A0A3A6N3V8-F1
#
_entry.id   AF-A0A3A6N3V8-F1
#
_cell.length_a   1.000
_cell.length_b   1.000
_cell.length_c   1.000
_cell.angle_alpha   90.00
_cell.angle_beta   90.00
_cell.angle_gamma   90.00
#
_symmetry.space_group_name_H-M   'P 1'
#
loop_
_entity.id
_entity.type
_entity.pdbx_description
1 polymer ?
#
loop_
_entity_poly.entity_id
_entity_poly.type
_entity_poly.pdbx_seq_one_letter_code
_entity_poly.pdbx_strand_id
1 'polypeptide(L)'
;MDSRTLNALLRVQAAWDAAASLEGSEKVWARADVCLQVCDDGLDCRLVAAVVGSTAGRVRELVETARVYPPGARSPKLSFEAHRVLMRTLDPVALVRRADRESWTSRDVYRAAWEYRKTAPEPPPEEVSSVDPYFLQMEVERLQSQLRVLRKLNLSLLERLSAANCRLMLRRAVC
;
A
#
# COMPACT_ATOMS: atom_id res chain seq x y z
N MET A 1 14.42 4.54 20.31
CA MET A 1 13.71 3.81 19.23
C MET A 1 13.24 2.49 19.83
N ASP A 2 11.95 2.18 19.78
CA ASP A 2 11.43 0.95 20.39
C ASP A 2 11.77 -0.30 19.54
N SER A 3 11.71 -1.48 20.16
CA SER A 3 12.02 -2.75 19.47
C SER A 3 11.08 -3.02 18.28
N ARG A 4 9.84 -2.50 18.32
CA ARG A 4 8.87 -2.64 17.22
C ARG A 4 9.27 -1.81 16.01
N THR A 5 9.64 -0.54 16.19
CA THR A 5 10.11 0.32 15.10
C THR A 5 11.38 -0.24 14.47
N LEU A 6 12.35 -0.71 15.27
CA LEU A 6 13.56 -1.33 14.72
C LEU A 6 13.24 -2.55 13.86
N ASN A 7 12.37 -3.45 14.35
CA ASN A 7 11.95 -4.62 13.57
C ASN A 7 11.19 -4.23 12.29
N ALA A 8 10.35 -3.19 12.34
CA ALA A 8 9.66 -2.68 11.16
C ALA A 8 10.65 -2.14 10.13
N LEU A 9 11.64 -1.34 10.55
CA LEU A 9 12.68 -0.81 9.67
C LEU A 9 13.57 -1.91 9.05
N LEU A 10 13.91 -2.94 9.82
CA LEU A 10 14.66 -4.09 9.29
C LEU A 10 13.86 -4.85 8.22
N ARG A 11 12.54 -5.01 8.43
CA ARG A 11 11.64 -5.61 7.43
C ARG A 11 11.52 -4.74 6.19
N VAL A 12 11.45 -3.42 6.34
CA VAL A 12 11.45 -2.47 5.22
C VAL A 12 12.68 -2.66 4.37
N GLN A 13 13.86 -2.66 5.01
CA GLN A 13 15.13 -2.79 4.30
C GLN A 13 15.18 -4.12 3.53
N ALA A 14 14.85 -5.23 4.20
CA ALA A 14 14.83 -6.55 3.57
C ALA A 14 13.85 -6.61 2.39
N ALA A 15 12.64 -6.06 2.53
CA ALA A 15 11.64 -6.04 1.46
C ALA A 15 12.03 -5.11 0.31
N TRP A 16 12.67 -3.97 0.61
CA TRP A 16 13.20 -3.03 -0.37
C TRP A 16 14.33 -3.65 -1.20
N ASP A 17 15.20 -4.42 -0.55
CA ASP A 17 16.29 -5.15 -1.19
C ASP A 17 15.75 -6.33 -2.01
N ALA A 18 14.75 -7.05 -1.50
CA ALA A 18 14.05 -8.08 -2.28
C ALA A 18 13.41 -7.50 -3.56
N ALA A 19 12.77 -6.32 -3.46
CA ALA A 19 12.23 -5.63 -4.63
C ALA A 19 13.32 -5.22 -5.65
N ALA A 20 14.59 -5.15 -5.25
CA ALA A 20 15.67 -4.84 -6.16
C ALA A 20 15.92 -5.93 -7.20
N SER A 21 15.50 -7.17 -6.92
CA SER A 21 15.59 -8.33 -7.82
C SER A 21 14.56 -8.34 -8.95
N LEU A 22 13.52 -7.51 -8.85
CA LEU A 22 12.52 -7.33 -9.91
C LEU A 22 13.05 -6.41 -11.01
N GLU A 23 12.45 -6.51 -12.20
CA GLU A 23 12.81 -5.70 -13.36
C GLU A 23 11.76 -4.64 -13.68
N GLY A 24 12.18 -3.60 -14.42
CA GLY A 24 11.28 -2.59 -14.98
C GLY A 24 10.38 -1.88 -13.95
N SER A 25 9.09 -1.77 -14.27
CA SER A 25 8.08 -1.08 -13.46
C SER A 25 7.70 -1.86 -12.20
N GLU A 26 7.82 -3.19 -12.21
CA GLU A 26 7.47 -4.05 -11.07
C GLU A 26 8.33 -3.75 -9.85
N LYS A 27 9.64 -3.51 -10.07
CA LYS A 27 10.56 -3.05 -9.03
C LYS A 27 10.10 -1.76 -8.35
N VAL A 28 9.60 -0.80 -9.12
CA VAL A 28 9.17 0.49 -8.58
C VAL A 28 7.86 0.33 -7.81
N TRP A 29 6.93 -0.48 -8.33
CA TRP A 29 5.68 -0.80 -7.65
C TRP A 29 5.90 -1.56 -6.34
N ALA A 30 6.74 -2.59 -6.34
CA ALA A 30 7.05 -3.35 -5.13
C ALA A 30 7.67 -2.45 -4.05
N ARG A 31 8.58 -1.54 -4.43
CA ARG A 31 9.12 -0.53 -3.51
C ARG A 31 8.05 0.42 -2.98
N ALA A 32 7.12 0.83 -3.83
CA ALA A 32 6.02 1.70 -3.44
C ALA A 32 5.07 1.01 -2.45
N ASP A 33 4.78 -0.27 -2.67
CA ASP A 33 3.95 -1.09 -1.77
C ASP A 33 4.59 -1.30 -0.41
N VAL A 34 5.90 -1.56 -0.37
CA VAL A 34 6.67 -1.66 0.89
C VAL A 34 6.60 -0.35 1.67
N CYS A 35 6.83 0.78 1.01
CA CYS A 35 6.74 2.09 1.64
C CYS A 35 5.32 2.38 2.16
N LEU A 36 4.29 2.08 1.36
CA LEU A 36 2.89 2.28 1.74
C LEU A 36 2.54 1.48 2.98
N GLN A 37 2.82 0.18 2.98
CA GLN A 37 2.51 -0.70 4.10
C GLN A 37 3.12 -0.18 5.41
N VAL A 38 4.37 0.26 5.37
CA VAL A 38 5.10 0.68 6.56
C VAL A 38 4.63 2.05 7.06
N CYS A 39 4.25 2.94 6.14
CA CYS A 39 3.65 4.22 6.51
C CYS A 39 2.23 4.04 7.07
N ASP A 40 1.46 3.09 6.55
CA ASP A 40 0.15 2.70 7.10
C ASP A 40 0.27 2.06 8.50
N ASP A 41 1.38 1.35 8.77
CA ASP A 41 1.74 0.84 10.10
C ASP A 41 2.23 1.96 11.07
N GLY A 42 2.24 3.22 10.64
CA GLY A 42 2.48 4.40 11.47
C GLY A 42 3.91 4.93 11.47
N LEU A 43 4.80 4.43 10.60
CA LEU A 43 6.15 4.96 10.48
C LEU A 43 6.20 6.22 9.60
N ASP A 44 7.00 7.21 10.01
CA ASP A 44 7.22 8.43 9.22
C ASP A 44 8.01 8.13 7.94
N CYS A 45 7.53 8.65 6.81
CA CYS A 45 8.23 8.60 5.51
C CYS A 45 9.68 9.09 5.58
N ARG A 46 10.03 10.03 6.47
CA ARG A 46 11.40 10.51 6.69
C ARG A 46 12.30 9.40 7.24
N LEU A 47 11.78 8.62 8.18
CA LEU A 47 12.51 7.52 8.80
C LEU A 47 12.68 6.38 7.79
N VAL A 48 11.63 6.05 7.05
CA VAL A 48 11.68 5.08 5.95
C VAL A 48 12.72 5.49 4.91
N ALA A 49 12.72 6.76 4.50
CA ALA A 49 13.68 7.30 3.52
C ALA A 49 15.13 7.16 3.97
N ALA A 50 15.42 7.42 5.24
CA ALA A 50 16.76 7.27 5.81
C ALA A 50 17.25 5.81 5.75
N VAL A 51 16.35 4.84 5.98
CA VAL A 51 16.70 3.41 5.94
C VAL A 51 16.96 2.95 4.51
N VAL A 52 16.07 3.26 3.58
CA VAL A 52 16.15 2.76 2.20
C VAL A 52 17.13 3.54 1.30
N GLY A 53 17.80 4.56 1.84
CA GLY A 53 18.74 5.41 1.08
C GLY A 53 18.05 6.27 0.02
N SER A 54 16.88 6.84 0.34
CA SER A 54 16.11 7.69 -0.57
C SER A 54 15.75 9.04 0.07
N THR A 55 15.08 9.91 -0.69
CA THR A 55 14.59 11.19 -0.15
C THR A 55 13.19 11.02 0.43
N ALA A 56 12.86 11.76 1.48
CA ALA A 56 11.52 11.74 2.08
C ALA A 56 10.43 12.15 1.08
N GLY A 57 10.75 13.06 0.14
CA GLY A 57 9.85 13.44 -0.95
C GLY A 57 9.58 12.27 -1.89
N ARG A 58 10.63 11.52 -2.28
CA ARG A 58 10.46 10.33 -3.13
C ARG A 58 9.63 9.25 -2.44
N VAL A 59 9.87 8.99 -1.16
CA VAL A 59 9.06 8.02 -0.38
C VAL A 59 7.60 8.47 -0.32
N ARG A 60 7.33 9.74 -0.05
CA ARG A 60 5.95 10.28 -0.08
C ARG A 60 5.28 10.07 -1.43
N GLU A 61 5.95 10.41 -2.53
CA GLU A 61 5.39 10.18 -3.87
C GLU A 61 5.10 8.70 -4.14
N LEU A 62 5.98 7.80 -3.71
CA LEU A 62 5.76 6.36 -3.83
C LEU A 62 4.50 5.92 -3.07
N VAL A 63 4.38 6.34 -1.81
CA VAL A 63 3.24 6.03 -0.93
C VAL A 63 1.94 6.57 -1.50
N GLU A 64 1.90 7.85 -1.88
CA GLU A 64 0.72 8.50 -2.45
C GLU A 64 0.28 7.79 -3.74
N THR A 65 1.23 7.47 -4.62
CA THR A 65 0.93 6.79 -5.89
C THR A 65 0.41 5.37 -5.65
N ALA A 66 1.05 4.59 -4.76
CA ALA A 66 0.60 3.24 -4.43
C ALA A 66 -0.78 3.23 -3.75
N ARG A 67 -1.09 4.25 -2.94
CA ARG A 67 -2.38 4.40 -2.28
C ARG A 67 -3.51 4.67 -3.27
N VAL A 68 -3.26 5.53 -4.28
CA VAL A 68 -4.23 5.83 -5.33
C VAL A 68 -4.41 4.65 -6.30
N TYR A 69 -3.34 3.90 -6.57
CA TYR A 69 -3.37 2.75 -7.47
C TYR A 69 -2.98 1.44 -6.75
N PRO A 70 -3.92 0.77 -6.05
CA PRO A 70 -3.69 -0.56 -5.49
C PRO A 70 -3.45 -1.61 -6.61
N PRO A 71 -2.95 -2.81 -6.30
CA PRO A 71 -2.56 -3.83 -7.30
C PRO A 71 -3.59 -4.17 -8.40
N GLY A 72 -4.90 -3.96 -8.17
CA GLY A 72 -5.96 -4.15 -9.18
C GLY A 72 -6.31 -2.91 -10.03
N ALA A 73 -5.80 -1.73 -9.66
CA ALA A 73 -6.08 -0.46 -10.36
C ALA A 73 -4.90 0.02 -11.24
N ARG A 74 -3.79 -0.71 -11.25
CA ARG A 74 -2.58 -0.41 -12.03
C ARG A 74 -2.75 -0.93 -13.45
N SER A 75 -2.40 -0.12 -14.45
CA SER A 75 -2.25 -0.61 -15.82
C SER A 75 -0.84 -1.18 -16.01
N PRO A 76 -0.69 -2.44 -16.48
CA PRO A 76 0.62 -3.00 -16.81
C PRO A 76 1.26 -2.34 -18.05
N LYS A 77 0.47 -1.65 -18.89
CA LYS A 77 0.95 -0.96 -20.09
C LYS A 77 1.52 0.42 -19.79
N LEU A 78 1.21 0.99 -18.62
CA LEU A 78 1.66 2.31 -18.22
C LEU A 78 2.81 2.21 -17.22
N SER A 79 3.77 3.13 -17.36
CA SER A 79 4.88 3.24 -16.41
C SER A 79 4.40 3.75 -15.05
N PHE A 80 5.19 3.51 -14.00
CA PHE A 80 4.93 4.11 -12.68
C PHE A 80 4.83 5.65 -12.76
N GLU A 81 5.65 6.26 -13.61
CA GLU A 81 5.66 7.71 -13.82
C GLU A 81 4.34 8.22 -14.41
N ALA A 82 3.74 7.48 -15.36
CA ALA A 82 2.43 7.82 -15.90
C ALA A 82 1.36 7.82 -14.79
N HIS A 83 1.37 6.82 -13.92
CA HIS A 83 0.47 6.76 -12.76
C HIS A 83 0.71 7.94 -11.81
N ARG A 84 1.97 8.24 -11.47
CA ARG A 84 2.36 9.37 -10.61
C ARG A 84 1.82 10.71 -11.15
N VAL A 85 1.90 10.92 -12.46
CA VAL A 85 1.42 12.14 -13.12
C VAL A 85 -0.10 12.23 -13.06
N LEU A 86 -0.80 11.13 -13.37
CA LEU A 86 -2.25 11.04 -13.36
C LEU A 86 -2.85 11.12 -11.95
N MET A 87 -2.11 10.71 -10.92
CA MET A 87 -2.53 10.76 -9.52
C MET A 87 -3.02 12.16 -9.09
N ARG A 88 -2.47 13.21 -9.71
CA ARG A 88 -2.77 14.62 -9.39
C ARG A 88 -3.97 15.17 -10.17
N THR A 89 -4.85 14.30 -10.65
CA THR A 89 -6.07 14.68 -11.38
C THR A 89 -7.30 14.34 -10.52
N LEU A 90 -8.47 14.83 -10.90
CA LEU A 90 -9.71 14.62 -10.15
C LEU A 90 -10.17 13.15 -10.16
N ASP A 91 -9.93 12.43 -11.26
CA ASP A 91 -10.28 11.00 -11.41
C ASP A 91 -9.09 10.20 -11.99
N PRO A 92 -8.08 9.91 -11.15
CA PRO A 92 -6.85 9.26 -11.58
C PRO A 92 -7.08 7.85 -12.13
N VAL A 93 -7.99 7.09 -11.50
CA VAL A 93 -8.26 5.69 -11.86
C VAL A 93 -9.02 5.59 -13.17
N ALA A 94 -10.02 6.45 -13.41
CA ALA A 94 -10.71 6.46 -14.70
C ALA A 94 -9.76 6.86 -15.83
N LEU A 95 -8.84 7.80 -15.59
CA LEU A 95 -7.83 8.18 -16.57
C LEU A 95 -6.85 7.06 -16.89
N VAL A 96 -6.39 6.30 -15.90
CA VAL A 96 -5.56 5.11 -16.16
C VAL A 96 -6.32 4.07 -16.99
N ARG A 97 -7.59 3.80 -16.67
CA ARG A 97 -8.43 2.88 -17.47
C ARG A 97 -8.65 3.37 -18.89
N ARG A 98 -8.84 4.68 -19.07
CA ARG A 98 -8.97 5.31 -20.39
C ARG A 98 -7.66 5.19 -21.18
N ALA A 99 -6.54 5.53 -20.55
CA ALA A 99 -5.21 5.44 -21.14
C ALA A 99 -4.89 4.00 -21.59
N ASP A 100 -5.28 2.98 -20.82
CA ASP A 100 -5.09 1.58 -21.20
C ASP A 100 -5.95 1.16 -22.40
N ARG A 101 -7.22 1.58 -22.44
CA ARG A 101 -8.15 1.31 -23.54
C ARG A 101 -7.74 2.00 -24.84
N GLU A 102 -7.31 3.25 -24.74
CA GLU A 102 -6.91 4.08 -25.89
C GLU A 102 -5.43 3.94 -26.24
N SER A 103 -4.68 3.08 -25.54
CA SER A 103 -3.25 2.82 -25.78
C SER A 103 -2.39 4.10 -25.78
N TRP A 104 -2.61 4.97 -24.80
CA TRP A 104 -1.93 6.25 -24.68
C TRP A 104 -0.42 6.09 -24.59
N THR A 105 0.30 6.93 -25.32
CA THR A 105 1.75 7.10 -25.14
C THR A 105 2.02 7.95 -23.89
N SER A 106 3.27 7.97 -23.41
CA SER A 106 3.67 8.86 -22.32
C SER A 106 3.30 10.32 -22.63
N ARG A 107 3.43 10.77 -23.89
CA ARG A 107 3.07 12.13 -24.31
C ARG A 107 1.58 12.41 -24.14
N ASP A 108 0.73 11.43 -24.46
CA ASP A 108 -0.73 11.56 -24.31
C ASP A 108 -1.13 11.62 -22.84
N VAL A 109 -0.48 10.82 -21.99
CA VAL A 109 -0.65 10.89 -20.52
C VAL A 109 -0.31 12.27 -19.98
N TYR A 110 0.86 12.83 -20.34
CA TYR A 110 1.24 14.18 -19.91
C TYR A 110 0.29 15.25 -20.42
N ARG A 111 -0.16 15.14 -21.68
CA ARG A 111 -1.13 16.06 -22.27
C ARG A 111 -2.45 16.02 -21.53
N ALA A 112 -3.01 14.83 -21.32
CA ALA A 112 -4.26 14.65 -20.60
C ALA A 112 -4.16 15.21 -19.17
N ALA A 113 -3.09 14.90 -18.44
CA ALA A 113 -2.89 15.43 -17.09
C ALA A 113 -2.80 16.97 -17.08
N TRP A 114 -2.17 17.58 -18.09
CA TRP A 114 -2.10 19.03 -18.23
C TRP A 114 -3.44 19.65 -18.57
N GLU A 115 -4.17 19.08 -19.53
CA GLU A 115 -5.51 19.52 -19.93
C GLU A 115 -6.46 19.49 -18.73
N TYR A 116 -6.48 18.41 -17.96
CA TYR A 116 -7.29 18.29 -16.75
C TYR A 116 -6.97 19.35 -15.69
N ARG A 117 -5.70 19.72 -15.51
CA ARG A 117 -5.34 20.80 -14.57
C ARG A 117 -5.79 22.18 -15.05
N LYS A 118 -5.87 22.38 -16.36
CA LYS A 118 -6.30 23.65 -16.96
C LYS A 118 -7.82 23.80 -16.96
N THR A 119 -8.54 22.70 -17.14
CA THR A 119 -10.01 22.67 -17.18
C THR A 119 -10.65 22.35 -15.83
N ALA A 120 -9.86 22.00 -14.81
CA ALA A 120 -10.36 21.83 -13.46
C ALA A 120 -10.99 23.15 -12.99
N PRO A 121 -12.31 23.17 -12.65
CA PRO A 121 -12.86 24.31 -11.94
C PRO A 121 -12.06 24.51 -10.65
N GLU A 122 -11.84 25.77 -10.28
CA GLU A 122 -11.22 26.11 -8.99
C GLU A 122 -11.93 25.29 -7.91
N PRO A 123 -11.20 24.54 -7.07
CA PRO A 123 -11.86 23.66 -6.10
C PRO A 123 -12.79 24.53 -5.25
N PRO A 124 -14.11 24.24 -5.19
CA PRO A 124 -14.97 24.91 -4.24
C PRO A 124 -14.36 24.76 -2.84
N PRO A 125 -14.52 25.75 -1.94
CA PRO A 125 -13.99 25.66 -0.58
C PRO A 125 -14.38 24.29 0.01
N GLU A 126 -13.39 23.54 0.48
CA GLU A 126 -13.45 22.12 0.83
C GLU A 126 -14.77 21.70 1.47
N GLU A 127 -15.75 21.30 0.65
CA GLU A 127 -16.82 20.43 1.11
C GLU A 127 -16.18 19.05 1.23
N VAL A 128 -16.08 18.55 2.45
CA VAL A 128 -15.54 17.24 2.80
C VAL A 128 -16.19 16.21 1.88
N SER A 129 -15.44 15.84 0.85
CA SER A 129 -15.86 14.91 -0.19
C SER A 129 -16.32 13.63 0.49
N SER A 130 -17.60 13.29 0.31
CA SER A 130 -18.17 12.05 0.78
C SER A 130 -17.29 10.90 0.30
N VAL A 131 -16.73 10.14 1.24
CA VAL A 131 -15.85 9.01 0.94
C VAL A 131 -16.53 8.11 -0.09
N ASP A 132 -15.85 7.88 -1.22
CA ASP A 132 -16.34 7.04 -2.31
C ASP A 132 -16.82 5.68 -1.76
N PRO A 133 -18.10 5.30 -1.97
CA PRO A 133 -18.65 4.03 -1.51
C PRO A 133 -17.83 2.81 -1.94
N TYR A 134 -17.16 2.89 -3.09
CA TYR A 134 -16.30 1.83 -3.59
C TYR A 134 -15.03 1.66 -2.75
N PHE A 135 -14.43 2.76 -2.30
CA PHE A 135 -13.26 2.73 -1.42
C PHE A 135 -13.61 2.17 -0.04
N LEU A 136 -14.77 2.57 0.50
CA LEU A 136 -15.29 2.00 1.74
C LEU A 136 -15.51 0.48 1.61
N GLN A 137 -16.04 0.02 0.48
CA GLN A 137 -16.29 -1.40 0.25
C GLN A 137 -14.98 -2.21 0.17
N MET A 138 -13.97 -1.70 -0.53
CA MET A 138 -12.65 -2.34 -0.58
C MET A 138 -11.98 -2.41 0.80
N GLU A 139 -12.05 -1.35 1.60
CA GLU A 139 -11.46 -1.36 2.94
C GLU A 139 -12.21 -2.32 3.88
N VAL A 140 -13.54 -2.41 3.76
CA VAL A 140 -14.33 -3.42 4.48
C VAL A 140 -13.90 -4.84 4.12
N GLU A 141 -13.72 -5.15 2.85
CA GLU A 141 -13.26 -6.47 2.41
C GLU A 141 -11.84 -6.80 2.91
N ARG A 142 -10.95 -5.80 2.91
CA ARG A 142 -9.59 -5.92 3.47
C ARG A 142 -9.65 -6.25 4.97
N LEU A 143 -10.39 -5.46 5.74
CA LEU A 143 -10.55 -5.62 7.19
C LEU A 143 -11.21 -6.96 7.56
N GLN A 144 -12.23 -7.38 6.80
CA GLN A 144 -12.87 -8.69 6.99
C GLN A 144 -11.90 -9.85 6.74
N SER A 145 -11.02 -9.71 5.76
CA SER A 145 -10.00 -10.71 5.46
C SER A 145 -8.95 -10.79 6.57
N GLN A 146 -8.50 -9.65 7.10
CA GLN A 146 -7.61 -9.60 8.27
C GLN A 146 -8.26 -10.22 9.52
N LEU A 147 -9.53 -9.90 9.80
CA LEU A 147 -10.28 -10.48 10.92
C LEU A 147 -10.39 -12.01 10.84
N ARG A 148 -10.60 -12.56 9.63
CA ARG A 148 -10.63 -14.02 9.42
C ARG A 148 -9.30 -14.68 9.78
N VAL A 149 -8.17 -14.07 9.39
CA VAL A 149 -6.83 -14.58 9.72
C VAL A 149 -6.60 -14.53 11.23
N LEU A 150 -6.91 -13.40 11.88
CA LEU A 150 -6.75 -13.24 13.32
C LEU A 150 -7.58 -14.25 14.12
N ARG A 151 -8.82 -14.52 13.70
CA ARG A 151 -9.67 -15.54 14.33
C ARG A 151 -9.05 -16.94 14.25
N LYS A 152 -8.50 -17.33 13.09
CA LYS A 152 -7.82 -18.62 12.93
C LYS A 152 -6.58 -18.74 13.83
N LEU A 153 -5.79 -17.67 13.91
CA LEU A 153 -4.60 -17.64 14.77
C LEU A 153 -4.98 -17.76 16.26
N ASN A 154 -5.99 -17.01 16.71
CA ASN A 154 -6.47 -17.09 18.09
C ASN A 154 -6.97 -18.49 18.46
N LEU A 155 -7.74 -19.14 17.57
CA LEU A 155 -8.19 -20.52 17.79
C LEU A 155 -7.02 -21.49 17.93
N SER A 156 -6.03 -21.42 17.04
CA SER A 156 -4.86 -22.29 17.12
C SER A 156 -4.04 -22.06 18.40
N LEU A 157 -3.94 -20.81 18.87
CA LEU A 157 -3.27 -20.51 20.14
C LEU A 157 -4.02 -21.11 21.34
N LEU A 158 -5.35 -21.00 21.37
CA LEU A 158 -6.16 -21.60 22.43
C LEU A 158 -6.04 -23.12 22.47
N GLU A 159 -6.04 -23.80 21.31
CA GLU A 159 -5.82 -25.24 21.21
C GLU A 159 -4.44 -25.66 21.72
N ARG A 160 -3.39 -24.88 21.42
CA ARG A 160 -2.04 -25.15 21.92
C ARG A 160 -1.94 -24.96 23.44
N LEU A 161 -2.58 -23.90 23.96
CA LEU A 161 -2.62 -23.63 25.39
C LEU A 161 -3.40 -24.71 26.15
N SER A 162 -4.54 -25.17 25.62
CA SER A 162 -5.33 -26.24 26.24
C SER A 162 -4.55 -27.56 26.24
N ALA A 163 -3.92 -27.93 25.12
CA ALA A 163 -3.07 -29.12 25.03
C ALA A 163 -1.87 -29.07 26.00
N ALA A 164 -1.22 -27.91 26.12
CA ALA A 164 -0.14 -27.71 27.09
C ALA A 164 -0.63 -27.86 28.53
N ASN A 165 -1.78 -27.29 28.86
CA ASN A 165 -2.37 -27.39 30.19
C ASN A 165 -2.75 -28.85 30.54
N CYS A 166 -3.35 -29.59 29.60
CA CYS A 166 -3.62 -31.02 29.78
C CYS A 166 -2.35 -31.83 30.07
N ARG A 167 -1.24 -31.56 29.36
CA ARG A 167 0.05 -32.22 29.60
C ARG A 167 0.59 -31.90 31.00
N LEU A 168 0.45 -30.67 31.47
CA LEU A 168 0.88 -30.27 32.82
C LEU A 168 0.05 -30.96 33.90
N MET A 169 -1.28 -31.04 33.72
CA MET A 169 -2.18 -31.73 34.65
C MET A 169 -1.88 -33.23 34.72
N LEU A 170 -1.64 -33.89 33.58
CA LEU A 170 -1.25 -35.30 33.55
C LEU A 170 0.09 -35.55 34.24
N ARG A 171 1.08 -34.65 34.06
CA ARG A 171 2.37 -34.76 34.77
C ARG A 171 2.23 -34.63 36.28
N ARG A 172 1.33 -33.75 36.75
CA ARG A 172 1.06 -33.58 38.18
C ARG A 172 0.33 -34.76 38.81
N ALA A 173 -0.44 -35.52 38.05
CA ALA A 173 -1.19 -36.68 38.57
C ALA A 173 -0.33 -37.95 38.73
N VAL A 174 0.86 -37.99 38.10
CA VAL A 174 1.77 -39.15 38.10
C VAL A 174 2.89 -39.01 39.15
N CYS A 175 3.04 -37.83 39.76
CA CYS A 175 3.95 -37.56 40.86
C CYS A 175 3.20 -37.53 42.20
#